data_AF-A0A8B6D8A6-F1
#
_entry.id   AF-A0A8B6D8A6-F1
#
_cell.length_a   1.000
_cell.length_b   1.000
_cell.length_c   1.000
_cell.angle_alpha   90.00
_cell.angle_beta   90.00
_cell.angle_gamma   90.00
#
_symmetry.space_group_name_H-M   'P 1'
#
loop_
_entity.id
_entity.type
_entity.pdbx_description
1 polymer ?
#
loop_
_entity_poly.entity_id
_entity_poly.type
_entity_poly.pdbx_seq_one_letter_code
_entity_poly.pdbx_strand_id
1 'polypeptide(L)'
;MRYGLYYNMPLIPGCHSSSFFRAFNQHLMHRLNVQQEGPLEEKIRVTLLSRSTKYRKILNEVQLVNAMKTVGEFDVRKVDFNLDLSFLDQIKVSHNSDIFIGIHGAGLTHALFQPDWGVVMEIYNCEDDGCYSDLARLRGVKYMTWEKKDKLIQEDEGHHPTLGAHAKFTNYEFDVSEFMRLVSKAADHVRNHPSFIQARKEKYSNVKDEL
;
A
#
# COMPACT_ATOMS: atom_id res chain seq x y z
N MET A 1 -24.36 -9.05 1.69
CA MET A 1 -24.39 -8.62 0.27
C MET A 1 -23.30 -7.57 0.10
N ARG A 2 -22.40 -7.69 -0.88
CA ARG A 2 -21.35 -6.68 -1.12
C ARG A 2 -21.89 -5.65 -2.09
N TYR A 3 -21.68 -4.38 -1.79
CA TYR A 3 -22.17 -3.28 -2.62
C TYR A 3 -21.01 -2.63 -3.37
N GLY A 4 -21.28 -2.20 -4.59
CA GLY A 4 -20.33 -1.52 -5.46
C GLY A 4 -20.32 -0.02 -5.20
N LEU A 5 -19.25 0.63 -5.65
CA LEU A 5 -19.11 2.10 -5.54
C LEU A 5 -20.16 2.88 -6.35
N TYR A 6 -20.76 2.27 -7.37
CA TYR A 6 -21.83 2.89 -8.15
C TYR A 6 -23.20 2.62 -7.50
N TYR A 7 -23.77 3.64 -6.85
CA TYR A 7 -25.13 3.64 -6.27
C TYR A 7 -25.47 2.48 -5.32
N ASN A 8 -24.51 1.97 -4.55
CA ASN A 8 -24.70 0.78 -3.71
C ASN A 8 -25.28 -0.41 -4.51
N MET A 9 -24.93 -0.53 -5.79
CA MET A 9 -25.40 -1.63 -6.61
C MET A 9 -24.83 -2.95 -6.07
N PRO A 10 -25.63 -4.01 -5.87
CA PRO A 10 -25.11 -5.28 -5.41
C PRO A 10 -24.07 -5.81 -6.41
N LEU A 11 -22.88 -6.10 -5.89
CA LEU A 11 -21.83 -6.76 -6.67
C LEU A 11 -22.08 -8.27 -6.66
N ILE A 12 -21.86 -8.89 -7.81
CA ILE A 12 -21.83 -10.34 -7.92
C ILE A 12 -20.73 -10.86 -6.97
N PRO A 13 -21.03 -11.85 -6.12
CA PRO A 13 -20.02 -12.48 -5.28
C PRO A 13 -18.82 -12.95 -6.11
N GLY A 14 -17.61 -12.63 -5.65
CA GLY A 14 -16.37 -12.97 -6.37
C GLY A 14 -15.84 -11.90 -7.32
N CYS A 15 -16.53 -10.76 -7.52
CA CYS A 15 -15.98 -9.67 -8.33
C CYS A 15 -14.62 -9.16 -7.78
N HIS A 16 -13.60 -9.18 -8.64
CA HIS A 16 -12.26 -8.64 -8.39
C HIS A 16 -11.69 -8.05 -9.69
N SER A 17 -10.64 -7.22 -9.57
CA SER A 17 -9.88 -6.68 -10.72
C SER A 17 -10.78 -6.01 -11.77
N SER A 18 -11.62 -5.08 -11.33
CA SER A 18 -12.61 -4.42 -12.19
C SER A 18 -11.94 -3.60 -13.29
N SER A 19 -12.40 -3.79 -14.52
CA SER A 19 -11.93 -3.06 -15.70
C SER A 19 -12.11 -1.55 -15.56
N PHE A 20 -13.13 -1.09 -14.83
CA PHE A 20 -13.36 0.32 -14.55
C PHE A 20 -12.22 0.93 -13.73
N PHE A 21 -11.78 0.27 -12.65
CA PHE A 21 -10.69 0.77 -11.81
C PHE A 21 -9.35 0.77 -12.55
N ARG A 22 -9.11 -0.25 -13.38
CA ARG A 22 -7.92 -0.30 -14.24
C ARG A 22 -7.93 0.83 -15.27
N ALA A 23 -9.06 1.04 -15.95
CA ALA A 23 -9.22 2.14 -16.91
C ALA A 23 -9.11 3.51 -16.25
N PHE A 24 -9.66 3.69 -15.05
CA PHE A 24 -9.51 4.91 -14.26
C PHE A 24 -8.04 5.21 -13.96
N ASN A 25 -7.28 4.23 -13.48
CA ASN A 25 -5.84 4.36 -13.23
C ASN A 25 -5.10 4.78 -14.50
N GLN A 26 -5.25 4.02 -15.60
CA GLN A 26 -4.58 4.27 -16.87
C GLN A 26 -4.93 5.64 -17.46
N HIS A 27 -6.21 5.99 -17.45
CA HIS A 27 -6.68 7.29 -17.93
C HIS A 27 -6.07 8.44 -17.12
N LEU A 28 -6.10 8.32 -15.78
CA LEU A 28 -5.58 9.38 -14.92
C LEU A 28 -4.07 9.56 -15.08
N MET A 29 -3.29 8.47 -15.08
CA MET A 29 -1.84 8.55 -15.26
C MET A 29 -1.48 9.19 -16.61
N HIS A 30 -2.18 8.79 -17.68
CA HIS A 30 -2.01 9.39 -19.01
C HIS A 30 -2.33 10.89 -19.01
N ARG A 31 -3.49 11.29 -18.44
CA ARG A 31 -3.93 12.70 -18.44
C ARG A 31 -3.11 13.61 -17.54
N LEU A 32 -2.56 13.07 -16.44
CA LEU A 32 -1.67 13.81 -15.55
C LEU A 32 -0.19 13.74 -15.97
N ASN A 33 0.12 13.05 -17.08
CA ASN A 33 1.48 12.78 -17.54
C ASN A 33 2.38 12.19 -16.45
N VAL A 34 1.84 11.26 -15.65
CA VAL A 34 2.58 10.50 -14.65
C VAL A 34 3.08 9.23 -15.32
N GLN A 35 4.39 9.07 -15.38
CA GLN A 35 5.04 7.92 -16.01
C GLN A 35 5.23 6.79 -14.99
N GLN A 36 5.06 5.56 -15.47
CA GLN A 36 5.52 4.38 -14.74
C GLN A 36 7.00 4.17 -15.05
N GLU A 37 7.84 4.16 -14.03
CA GLU A 37 9.29 3.96 -14.17
C GLU A 37 9.67 2.49 -14.40
N GLY A 38 8.71 1.57 -14.30
CA GLY A 38 8.90 0.13 -14.36
C GLY A 38 9.61 -0.42 -13.12
N PRO A 39 9.78 -1.76 -13.04
CA PRO A 39 10.55 -2.39 -11.98
C PRO A 39 11.98 -1.84 -11.88
N LEU A 40 12.54 -1.83 -10.66
CA LEU A 40 13.98 -1.69 -10.49
C LEU A 40 14.67 -3.02 -10.84
N GLU A 41 15.96 -2.97 -11.16
CA GLU A 41 16.70 -4.15 -11.62
C GLU A 41 16.85 -5.17 -10.49
N GLU A 42 17.36 -4.74 -9.34
CA GLU A 42 17.73 -5.62 -8.22
C GLU A 42 16.87 -5.42 -6.97
N LYS A 43 15.99 -4.41 -6.96
CA LYS A 43 15.26 -3.99 -5.75
C LYS A 43 13.75 -3.93 -5.94
N ILE A 44 13.02 -3.95 -4.82
CA ILE A 44 11.59 -3.68 -4.76
C ILE A 44 11.37 -2.32 -4.09
N ARG A 45 10.55 -1.46 -4.70
CA ARG A 45 10.21 -0.14 -4.13
C ARG A 45 9.18 -0.31 -3.03
N VAL A 46 9.57 0.06 -1.81
CA VAL A 46 8.72 -0.01 -0.62
C VAL A 46 8.48 1.40 -0.11
N THR A 47 7.23 1.82 -0.09
CA THR A 47 6.82 3.12 0.45
C THR A 47 6.06 2.91 1.74
N LEU A 48 6.56 3.48 2.84
CA LEU A 48 5.85 3.59 4.11
C LEU A 48 5.18 4.97 4.21
N LEU A 49 3.85 4.97 4.26
CA LEU A 49 3.04 6.15 4.51
C LEU A 49 2.98 6.44 6.02
N SER A 50 3.71 7.47 6.41
CA SER A 50 3.66 8.09 7.73
C SER A 50 2.46 9.02 7.87
N ARG A 51 2.16 9.43 9.10
CA ARG A 51 0.99 10.24 9.43
C ARG A 51 1.32 11.35 10.42
N SER A 52 1.20 12.60 10.00
CA SER A 52 1.19 13.78 10.88
C SER A 52 -0.19 14.07 11.51
N THR A 53 -0.90 13.04 12.00
CA THR A 53 -2.20 13.19 12.67
C THR A 53 -2.14 12.89 14.17
N LYS A 54 -3.20 13.20 14.93
CA LYS A 54 -3.24 12.90 16.38
C LYS A 54 -3.25 11.39 16.68
N TYR A 55 -3.95 10.62 15.86
CA TYR A 55 -4.19 9.19 16.06
C TYR A 55 -3.72 8.36 14.88
N ARG A 56 -3.66 7.04 15.09
CA ARG A 56 -3.18 6.03 14.16
C ARG A 56 -1.77 6.36 13.69
N LYS A 57 -0.90 6.81 14.60
CA LYS A 57 0.53 6.88 14.33
C LYS A 57 1.15 5.51 14.56
N ILE A 58 2.19 5.24 13.78
CA ILE A 58 3.10 4.14 14.03
C ILE A 58 4.19 4.70 14.95
N LEU A 59 4.30 4.18 16.18
CA LEU A 59 5.20 4.74 17.18
C LEU A 59 6.67 4.42 16.88
N ASN A 60 6.94 3.24 16.34
CA ASN A 60 8.29 2.75 16.03
C ASN A 60 8.66 2.81 14.53
N GLU A 61 8.14 3.78 13.78
CA GLU A 61 8.41 3.92 12.33
C GLU A 61 9.89 3.86 11.97
N VAL A 62 10.74 4.53 12.75
CA VAL A 62 12.19 4.57 12.50
C VAL A 62 12.79 3.17 12.56
N GLN A 63 12.34 2.35 13.51
CA GLN A 63 12.81 0.97 13.63
C GLN A 63 12.36 0.12 12.42
N LEU A 64 11.09 0.23 12.03
CA LEU A 64 10.54 -0.49 10.87
C LEU A 64 11.25 -0.11 9.56
N VAL A 65 11.48 1.19 9.33
CA VAL A 65 12.20 1.68 8.14
C VAL A 65 13.64 1.18 8.12
N ASN A 66 14.34 1.23 9.25
CA ASN A 66 15.72 0.76 9.35
C ASN A 66 15.83 -0.76 9.14
N ALA A 67 14.87 -1.53 9.67
CA ALA A 67 14.81 -2.97 9.44
C ALA A 67 14.68 -3.31 7.94
N MET A 68 13.80 -2.61 7.21
CA MET A 68 13.67 -2.81 5.75
C MET A 68 14.97 -2.44 5.01
N LYS A 69 15.60 -1.31 5.37
CA LYS A 69 16.84 -0.86 4.72
C LYS A 69 18.02 -1.83 4.92
N THR A 70 18.02 -2.61 6.00
CA THR A 70 19.11 -3.54 6.33
C THR A 70 19.14 -4.76 5.40
N VAL A 71 18.01 -5.14 4.78
CA VAL A 71 17.92 -6.32 3.91
C VAL A 71 18.63 -6.13 2.56
N GLY A 72 18.88 -4.89 2.14
CA GLY A 72 19.53 -4.56 0.85
C GLY A 72 18.65 -4.76 -0.39
N GLU A 73 17.59 -5.55 -0.25
CA GLU A 73 16.61 -5.92 -1.29
C GLU A 73 15.57 -4.82 -1.58
N PHE A 74 15.41 -3.87 -0.65
CA PHE A 74 14.36 -2.85 -0.70
C PHE A 74 14.93 -1.47 -1.00
N ASP A 75 14.27 -0.76 -1.91
CA ASP A 75 14.39 0.70 -2.03
C ASP A 75 13.29 1.34 -1.18
N VAL A 76 13.67 1.78 0.02
CA VAL A 76 12.72 2.16 1.07
C VAL A 76 12.56 3.67 1.14
N ARG A 77 11.33 4.14 0.95
CA ARG A 77 10.95 5.54 1.13
C ARG A 77 9.90 5.68 2.24
N LYS A 78 10.11 6.64 3.14
CA LYS A 78 9.06 7.12 4.05
C LYS A 78 8.48 8.41 3.49
N VAL A 79 7.15 8.52 3.46
CA VAL A 79 6.45 9.72 2.98
C VAL A 79 5.34 10.11 3.95
N ASP A 80 5.01 11.40 3.99
CA ASP A 80 3.79 11.90 4.59
C ASP A 80 3.02 12.65 3.50
N PHE A 81 1.76 12.28 3.28
CA PHE A 81 0.88 12.90 2.27
C PHE A 81 0.11 14.08 2.89
N ASN A 82 0.84 14.97 3.55
CA ASN A 82 0.33 16.21 4.10
C ASN A 82 0.40 17.34 3.04
N LEU A 83 0.20 18.59 3.47
CA LEU A 83 0.20 19.76 2.59
C LEU A 83 1.58 20.10 2.00
N ASP A 84 2.66 19.51 2.52
CA ASP A 84 4.04 19.79 2.07
C ASP A 84 4.39 19.01 0.79
N LEU A 85 3.60 17.99 0.43
CA LEU A 85 3.77 17.22 -0.80
C LEU A 85 2.59 17.44 -1.74
N SER A 86 2.86 17.96 -2.94
CA SER A 86 1.80 18.21 -3.93
C SER A 86 1.05 16.93 -4.26
N PHE A 87 -0.25 17.02 -4.53
CA PHE A 87 -1.06 15.83 -4.86
C PHE A 87 -0.51 15.07 -6.07
N LEU A 88 0.02 15.78 -7.07
CA LEU A 88 0.66 15.16 -8.22
C LEU A 88 1.90 14.35 -7.82
N ASP A 89 2.71 14.85 -6.89
CA ASP A 89 3.88 14.13 -6.40
C ASP A 89 3.47 12.95 -5.50
N GLN A 90 2.40 13.08 -4.71
CA GLN A 90 1.82 11.95 -3.98
C GLN A 90 1.38 10.83 -4.95
N ILE A 91 0.74 11.18 -6.06
CA ILE A 91 0.38 10.22 -7.13
C ILE A 91 1.63 9.58 -7.71
N LYS A 92 2.67 10.35 -8.08
CA LYS A 92 3.92 9.80 -8.63
C LYS A 92 4.56 8.78 -7.69
N VAL A 93 4.61 9.09 -6.38
CA VAL A 93 5.11 8.16 -5.36
C VAL A 93 4.28 6.89 -5.35
N SER A 94 2.95 7.03 -5.27
CA SER A 94 2.03 5.90 -5.17
C SER A 94 2.09 5.01 -6.40
N HIS A 95 2.14 5.63 -7.58
CA HIS A 95 2.24 4.95 -8.87
C HIS A 95 3.55 4.18 -9.03
N ASN A 96 4.62 4.65 -8.38
CA ASN A 96 5.94 4.04 -8.42
C ASN A 96 6.26 3.28 -7.11
N SER A 97 5.23 2.78 -6.40
CA SER A 97 5.39 1.95 -5.21
C SER A 97 4.94 0.51 -5.48
N ASP A 98 5.88 -0.43 -5.46
CA ASP A 98 5.59 -1.85 -5.63
C ASP A 98 4.90 -2.41 -4.38
N ILE A 99 5.34 -1.96 -3.20
CA ILE A 99 4.69 -2.21 -1.91
C ILE A 99 4.37 -0.86 -1.26
N PHE A 100 3.10 -0.64 -0.94
CA PHE A 100 2.60 0.56 -0.28
C PHE A 100 2.05 0.22 1.09
N ILE A 101 2.74 0.63 2.14
CA ILE A 101 2.47 0.28 3.53
C ILE A 101 1.89 1.50 4.24
N GLY A 102 0.80 1.32 4.97
CA GLY A 102 0.25 2.36 5.84
C GLY A 102 -0.73 1.80 6.84
N ILE A 103 -1.01 2.55 7.89
CA ILE A 103 -2.08 2.22 8.84
C ILE A 103 -3.42 2.78 8.37
N HIS A 104 -4.51 2.13 8.75
CA HIS A 104 -5.87 2.44 8.33
C HIS A 104 -6.15 3.96 8.21
N GLY A 105 -6.59 4.41 7.04
CA GLY A 105 -7.04 5.78 6.82
C GLY A 105 -6.86 6.27 5.40
N ALA A 106 -7.42 7.45 5.11
CA ALA A 106 -7.69 7.94 3.75
C ALA A 106 -6.49 7.88 2.78
N GLY A 107 -5.25 7.99 3.27
CA GLY A 107 -4.06 7.85 2.42
C GLY A 107 -3.93 6.48 1.74
N LEU A 108 -4.48 5.40 2.30
CA LEU A 108 -4.51 4.08 1.65
C LEU A 108 -5.40 4.05 0.39
N THR A 109 -6.22 5.08 0.14
CA THR A 109 -6.90 5.22 -1.16
C THR A 109 -5.94 5.37 -2.33
N HIS A 110 -4.68 5.74 -2.07
CA HIS A 110 -3.62 5.80 -3.07
C HIS A 110 -3.25 4.43 -3.66
N ALA A 111 -3.74 3.33 -3.10
CA ALA A 111 -3.72 2.01 -3.74
C ALA A 111 -4.39 2.04 -5.14
N LEU A 112 -5.30 2.98 -5.39
CA LEU A 112 -5.88 3.22 -6.72
C LEU A 112 -4.83 3.57 -7.78
N PHE A 113 -3.75 4.24 -7.38
CA PHE A 113 -2.71 4.73 -8.28
C PHE A 113 -1.56 3.74 -8.45
N GLN A 114 -1.44 2.73 -7.58
CA GLN A 114 -0.38 1.71 -7.66
C GLN A 114 -0.32 1.01 -9.02
N PRO A 115 0.87 0.46 -9.38
CA PRO A 115 1.02 -0.36 -10.56
C PRO A 115 0.20 -1.66 -10.41
N ASP A 116 -0.09 -2.32 -11.53
CA ASP A 116 -0.96 -3.51 -11.54
C ASP A 116 -0.42 -4.70 -10.73
N TRP A 117 0.89 -4.75 -10.47
CA TRP A 117 1.54 -5.76 -9.61
C TRP A 117 1.61 -5.36 -8.13
N GLY A 118 1.08 -4.18 -7.77
CA GLY A 118 1.26 -3.57 -6.48
C GLY A 118 0.65 -4.37 -5.32
N VAL A 119 1.27 -4.22 -4.15
CA VAL A 119 0.74 -4.67 -2.86
C VAL A 119 0.41 -3.45 -2.01
N VAL A 120 -0.80 -3.40 -1.45
CA VAL A 120 -1.15 -2.51 -0.36
C VAL A 120 -1.16 -3.30 0.96
N MET A 121 -0.31 -2.88 1.89
CA MET A 121 -0.24 -3.44 3.23
C MET A 121 -0.84 -2.46 4.23
N GLU A 122 -2.06 -2.75 4.65
CA GLU A 122 -2.71 -2.05 5.75
C GLU A 122 -2.15 -2.61 7.07
N ILE A 123 -1.06 -2.01 7.58
CA ILE A 123 -0.29 -2.55 8.72
C ILE A 123 -1.15 -2.78 9.96
N TYR A 124 -2.24 -2.03 10.12
CA TYR A 124 -3.35 -2.38 11.00
C TYR A 124 -4.63 -1.74 10.47
N ASN A 125 -5.71 -2.52 10.40
CA ASN A 125 -7.01 -2.10 9.86
C ASN A 125 -7.91 -1.41 10.89
N CYS A 126 -7.46 -1.28 12.15
CA CYS A 126 -8.24 -0.68 13.23
C CYS A 126 -9.67 -1.25 13.35
N GLU A 127 -9.79 -2.58 13.18
CA GLU A 127 -11.05 -3.33 13.25
C GLU A 127 -12.06 -2.99 12.15
N ASP A 128 -11.59 -2.39 11.05
CA ASP A 128 -12.37 -2.05 9.86
C ASP A 128 -11.69 -2.64 8.61
N ASP A 129 -11.81 -3.97 8.48
CA ASP A 129 -11.14 -4.76 7.44
C ASP A 129 -11.72 -4.57 6.04
N GLY A 130 -13.02 -4.26 5.95
CA GLY A 130 -13.74 -4.14 4.68
C GLY A 130 -13.26 -2.98 3.81
N CYS A 131 -12.93 -1.82 4.41
CA CYS A 131 -12.73 -0.57 3.67
C CYS A 131 -11.66 -0.67 2.57
N TYR A 132 -10.42 -1.00 2.95
CA TYR A 132 -9.30 -1.04 2.00
C TYR A 132 -9.12 -2.40 1.34
N SER A 133 -9.58 -3.49 1.96
CA SER A 133 -9.57 -4.80 1.32
C SER A 133 -10.53 -4.85 0.13
N ASP A 134 -11.70 -4.22 0.22
CA ASP A 134 -12.64 -4.09 -0.89
C ASP A 134 -12.07 -3.20 -2.00
N LEU A 135 -11.46 -2.07 -1.65
CA LEU A 135 -10.82 -1.17 -2.62
C LEU A 135 -9.70 -1.88 -3.40
N ALA A 136 -8.81 -2.56 -2.69
CA ALA A 136 -7.70 -3.31 -3.29
C ALA A 136 -8.21 -4.44 -4.20
N ARG A 137 -9.23 -5.20 -3.74
CA ARG A 137 -9.88 -6.24 -4.56
C ARG A 137 -10.46 -5.66 -5.85
N LEU A 138 -11.17 -4.54 -5.77
CA LEU A 138 -11.76 -3.89 -6.94
C LEU A 138 -10.70 -3.34 -7.89
N ARG A 139 -9.64 -2.73 -7.36
CA ARG A 139 -8.50 -2.26 -8.16
C ARG A 139 -7.70 -3.40 -8.80
N GLY A 140 -7.71 -4.57 -8.18
CA GLY A 140 -6.93 -5.74 -8.62
C GLY A 140 -5.49 -5.75 -8.10
N VAL A 141 -5.20 -4.99 -7.04
CA VAL A 141 -3.91 -5.05 -6.32
C VAL A 141 -4.03 -5.97 -5.11
N LYS A 142 -2.90 -6.48 -4.63
CA LYS A 142 -2.88 -7.39 -3.48
C LYS A 142 -3.08 -6.62 -2.19
N TYR A 143 -4.08 -7.03 -1.40
CA TYR A 143 -4.25 -6.56 -0.03
C TYR A 143 -3.57 -7.49 0.97
N MET A 144 -2.90 -6.91 1.97
CA MET A 144 -2.34 -7.58 3.14
C MET A 144 -2.60 -6.74 4.40
N THR A 145 -2.73 -7.40 5.55
CA THR A 145 -2.87 -6.74 6.85
C THR A 145 -2.16 -7.52 7.93
N TRP A 146 -2.14 -7.01 9.16
CA TRP A 146 -1.52 -7.64 10.32
C TRP A 146 -2.13 -9.02 10.61
N GLU A 147 -1.29 -10.03 10.81
CA GLU A 147 -1.74 -11.41 11.06
C GLU A 147 -1.68 -11.78 12.56
N LYS A 148 -0.70 -11.27 13.33
CA LYS A 148 -0.46 -11.66 14.74
C LYS A 148 -0.83 -10.56 15.73
N LYS A 149 -2.08 -10.56 16.20
CA LYS A 149 -2.60 -9.52 17.12
C LYS A 149 -1.81 -9.40 18.43
N ASP A 150 -1.22 -10.49 18.93
CA ASP A 150 -0.35 -10.53 20.12
C ASP A 150 0.96 -9.73 19.95
N LYS A 151 1.30 -9.37 18.70
CA LYS A 151 2.49 -8.59 18.33
C LYS A 151 2.19 -7.14 17.96
N LEU A 152 0.97 -6.69 18.22
CA LEU A 152 0.52 -5.32 18.09
C LEU A 152 0.39 -4.72 19.50
N ILE A 153 1.04 -3.59 19.74
CA ILE A 153 0.94 -2.87 21.01
C ILE A 153 0.15 -1.60 20.77
N GLN A 154 -0.94 -1.43 21.50
CA GLN A 154 -1.77 -0.24 21.47
C GLN A 154 -1.28 0.74 22.56
N GLU A 155 -1.14 2.03 22.23
CA GLU A 155 -0.61 3.04 23.16
C GLU A 155 -1.52 3.28 24.37
N ASP A 156 -2.82 3.39 24.12
CA ASP A 156 -3.85 3.65 25.12
C ASP A 156 -5.19 3.02 24.70
N GLU A 157 -6.23 3.06 25.54
CA GLU A 157 -7.55 2.48 25.21
C GLU A 157 -8.24 3.13 24.00
N GLY A 158 -7.72 4.26 23.52
CA GLY A 158 -8.32 5.10 22.49
C GLY A 158 -9.37 6.04 23.06
N HIS A 159 -9.39 7.28 22.58
CA HIS A 159 -10.22 8.31 23.17
C HIS A 159 -11.11 8.96 22.11
N HIS A 160 -12.26 8.36 21.81
CA HIS A 160 -13.28 9.01 20.99
C HIS A 160 -14.07 10.04 21.81
N PRO A 161 -14.33 11.26 21.29
CA PRO A 161 -15.09 12.28 22.02
C PRO A 161 -16.49 11.84 22.49
N THR A 162 -17.10 10.86 21.81
CA THR A 162 -18.48 10.41 22.08
C THR A 162 -18.67 8.90 22.21
N LEU A 163 -17.71 8.07 21.76
CA LEU A 163 -17.88 6.61 21.65
C LEU A 163 -16.99 5.84 22.64
N GLY A 164 -16.17 6.53 23.44
CA GLY A 164 -15.22 5.88 24.35
C GLY A 164 -14.03 5.25 23.63
N ALA A 165 -13.56 4.11 24.16
CA ALA A 165 -12.46 3.32 23.62
C ALA A 165 -12.72 2.92 22.16
N HIS A 166 -11.82 3.27 21.26
CA HIS A 166 -11.99 3.00 19.83
C HIS A 166 -10.65 2.88 19.11
N ALA A 167 -10.42 1.78 18.39
CA ALA A 167 -9.14 1.45 17.73
C ALA A 167 -8.61 2.55 16.77
N LYS A 168 -9.51 3.34 16.17
CA LYS A 168 -9.13 4.48 15.30
C LYS A 168 -8.61 5.74 16.05
N PHE A 169 -8.71 5.79 17.38
CA PHE A 169 -8.43 6.97 18.22
C PHE A 169 -7.31 6.74 19.25
N THR A 170 -6.31 5.94 18.85
CA THR A 170 -5.07 5.62 19.59
C THR A 170 -3.91 5.47 18.61
N ASN A 171 -2.70 5.19 19.08
CA ASN A 171 -1.50 4.92 18.30
C ASN A 171 -0.99 3.49 18.54
N TYR A 172 -0.09 3.03 17.66
CA TYR A 172 0.31 1.62 17.63
C TYR A 172 1.81 1.44 17.45
N GLU A 173 2.36 0.46 18.14
CA GLU A 173 3.70 -0.08 17.93
C GLU A 173 3.61 -1.52 17.40
N PHE A 174 4.54 -1.89 16.53
CA PHE A 174 4.52 -3.15 15.79
C PHE A 174 5.80 -3.94 16.00
N ASP A 175 5.67 -5.25 16.26
CA ASP A 175 6.84 -6.14 16.29
C ASP A 175 7.60 -6.12 14.95
N VAL A 176 8.88 -5.80 15.01
CA VAL A 176 9.74 -5.66 13.83
C VAL A 176 9.85 -6.98 13.06
N SER A 177 9.93 -8.12 13.75
CA SER A 177 10.12 -9.42 13.11
C SER A 177 8.88 -9.84 12.32
N GLU A 178 7.69 -9.66 12.89
CA GLU A 178 6.43 -9.91 12.20
C GLU A 178 6.21 -8.94 11.04
N PHE A 179 6.53 -7.65 11.23
CA PHE A 179 6.48 -6.67 10.16
C PHE A 179 7.36 -7.09 8.97
N MET A 180 8.62 -7.44 9.22
CA MET A 180 9.54 -7.88 8.17
C MET A 180 9.06 -9.17 7.48
N ARG A 181 8.48 -10.12 8.22
CA ARG A 181 7.87 -11.32 7.63
C ARG A 181 6.75 -10.98 6.64
N LEU A 182 5.90 -10.02 6.96
CA LEU A 182 4.83 -9.56 6.07
C LEU A 182 5.38 -8.79 4.86
N VAL A 183 6.40 -7.96 5.04
CA VAL A 183 7.09 -7.26 3.94
C VAL A 183 7.75 -8.24 2.97
N SER A 184 8.43 -9.28 3.47
CA SER A 184 9.00 -10.34 2.63
C SER A 184 7.93 -11.08 1.83
N LYS A 185 6.80 -11.44 2.48
CA LYS A 185 5.65 -12.06 1.80
C LYS A 185 5.05 -11.15 0.71
N ALA A 186 5.03 -9.84 0.92
CA ALA A 186 4.61 -8.87 -0.08
C ALA A 186 5.62 -8.79 -1.25
N ALA A 187 6.92 -8.78 -0.96
CA ALA A 187 7.97 -8.78 -1.97
C ALA A 187 7.93 -10.04 -2.86
N ASP A 188 7.72 -11.21 -2.25
CA ASP A 188 7.52 -12.47 -2.96
C ASP A 188 6.31 -12.40 -3.90
N HIS A 189 5.21 -11.78 -3.48
CA HIS A 189 4.06 -11.57 -4.34
C HIS A 189 4.42 -10.70 -5.56
N VAL A 190 5.09 -9.57 -5.35
CA VAL A 190 5.50 -8.67 -6.43
C VAL A 190 6.41 -9.39 -7.44
N ARG A 191 7.45 -10.08 -6.96
CA ARG A 191 8.42 -10.77 -7.84
C ARG A 191 7.79 -11.83 -8.72
N ASN A 192 6.81 -12.55 -8.17
CA ASN A 192 6.12 -13.62 -8.88
C ASN A 192 4.93 -13.12 -9.71
N HIS A 193 4.63 -11.81 -9.68
CA HIS A 193 3.51 -11.25 -10.43
C HIS A 193 3.83 -11.22 -11.95
N PRO A 194 2.98 -11.79 -12.82
CA PRO A 194 3.25 -11.86 -14.26
C PRO A 194 3.55 -10.50 -14.91
N SER A 195 2.78 -9.46 -14.55
CA SER A 195 3.01 -8.10 -15.08
C SER A 195 4.33 -7.49 -14.62
N PHE A 196 4.81 -7.82 -13.40
CA PHE A 196 6.11 -7.35 -12.91
C PHE A 196 7.25 -8.03 -13.69
N ILE A 197 7.15 -9.35 -13.87
CA ILE A 197 8.12 -10.13 -14.64
C ILE A 197 8.20 -9.62 -16.09
N GLN A 198 7.04 -9.42 -16.73
CA GLN A 198 6.97 -8.91 -18.10
C GLN A 198 7.55 -7.49 -18.21
N ALA A 199 7.17 -6.57 -17.32
CA ALA A 199 7.68 -5.20 -17.32
C ALA A 199 9.19 -5.15 -17.04
N ARG A 200 9.71 -6.02 -16.16
CA ARG A 200 11.16 -6.14 -15.89
C ARG A 200 11.89 -6.67 -17.12
N LYS A 201 11.33 -7.69 -17.79
CA LYS A 201 11.89 -8.23 -19.03
C LYS A 201 11.96 -7.16 -20.12
N GLU A 202 10.87 -6.42 -20.35
CA GLU A 202 10.83 -5.34 -21.36
C GLU A 202 11.86 -4.24 -21.08
N LYS A 203 12.02 -3.87 -19.82
CA LYS A 203 12.94 -2.79 -19.42
C LYS A 203 14.43 -3.17 -19.52
N TYR A 204 14.78 -4.40 -19.15
CA TYR A 204 16.19 -4.82 -19.01
C TYR A 204 16.68 -5.81 -20.06
N SER A 205 15.81 -6.45 -20.85
CA SER A 205 16.26 -7.36 -21.93
C SER A 205 16.81 -6.59 -23.12
N ASN A 206 16.26 -5.42 -23.43
CA ASN A 206 16.72 -4.58 -24.55
C ASN A 206 18.11 -3.95 -24.33
N VAL A 207 18.64 -3.98 -23.10
CA VAL A 207 19.96 -3.40 -22.77
C VAL A 207 21.11 -4.37 -23.09
N LYS A 208 20.82 -5.68 -23.22
CA LYS A 208 21.85 -6.70 -23.48
C LYS A 208 22.12 -6.97 -24.96
N ASP A 209 21.19 -6.60 -25.85
CA ASP A 209 21.34 -6.81 -27.29
C ASP A 209 22.02 -5.63 -28.02
N GLU A 210 22.35 -4.55 -27.29
CA GLU A 210 23.03 -3.34 -27.81
C GLU A 210 24.52 -3.23 -27.36
N LEU A 211 25.08 -4.26 -26.72
CA LEU A 211 26.49 -4.38 -26.33
C LEU A 211 27.16 -5.56 -27.04
#